data_AF-A0A6J4Y7D5-F1
#
_entry.id   AF-A0A6J4Y7D5-F1
#
_cell.length_a   1.000
_cell.length_b   1.000
_cell.length_c   1.000
_cell.angle_alpha   90.00
_cell.angle_beta   90.00
_cell.angle_gamma   90.00
#
_symmetry.space_group_name_H-M   'P 1'
#
loop_
_entity.id
_entity.type
_entity.pdbx_description
1 polymer ?
#
loop_
_entity_poly.entity_id
_entity_poly.type
_entity_poly.pdbx_seq_one_letter_code
_entity_poly.pdbx_strand_id
1 'polypeptide(L)' 'MPSRFCPHCGNRTGFKVTFNVSCRIGDREEKGYLRKCQDCGGRFITIQKDERITETHHQPEAS' A
#
# COMPACT_ATOMS: atom_id res chain seq x y z
N MET A 1 9.10 6.13 -2.51
CA MET A 1 9.97 5.26 -1.67
C MET A 1 9.10 4.57 -0.63
N PRO A 2 9.02 3.22 -0.57
CA PRO A 2 8.17 2.54 0.40
C PRO A 2 8.67 2.79 1.83
N SER A 3 7.82 3.39 2.65
CA SER A 3 8.11 3.77 4.04
C SER A 3 8.54 2.56 4.86
N ARG A 4 9.82 2.50 5.26
CA ARG A 4 10.39 1.43 6.12
C ARG A 4 9.98 1.55 7.58
N PHE A 5 8.93 2.33 7.88
CA PHE A 5 8.54 2.69 9.23
C PHE A 5 7.16 2.12 9.53
N CYS A 6 7.00 1.56 10.73
CA CYS A 6 5.71 1.07 11.15
C CYS A 6 4.78 2.26 11.44
N PRO A 7 3.59 2.35 10.83
CA PRO A 7 2.64 3.43 11.12
C PRO A 7 2.09 3.41 12.55
N HIS A 8 2.22 2.29 13.27
CA HIS A 8 1.75 2.17 14.66
C HIS A 8 2.77 2.65 15.69
N CYS A 9 4.06 2.39 15.48
CA CYS A 9 5.10 2.68 16.48
C CYS A 9 6.24 3.57 15.96
N GLY A 10 6.23 3.95 14.69
CA GLY A 10 7.27 4.79 14.08
C GLY A 10 8.64 4.13 13.94
N ASN A 11 8.82 2.87 14.36
CA ASN A 11 10.11 2.20 14.31
C ASN A 11 10.47 1.69 12.90
N ARG A 12 11.77 1.74 12.57
CA ARG A 12 12.37 1.11 11.38
C ARG A 12 12.70 -0.36 11.66
N THR A 13 11.68 -1.21 11.80
CA THR A 13 11.88 -2.64 12.08
C THR A 13 11.48 -3.51 10.89
N GLY A 14 11.99 -4.75 10.85
CA GLY A 14 11.58 -5.76 9.88
C GLY A 14 10.06 -6.01 9.92
N PHE A 15 9.46 -6.11 8.74
CA PHE A 15 8.03 -6.43 8.58
C PHE A 15 7.87 -7.84 8.02
N LYS A 16 7.03 -8.65 8.65
CA LYS A 16 6.55 -9.89 8.02
C LYS A 16 5.49 -9.52 6.99
N VAL A 17 5.71 -9.87 5.73
CA VAL A 17 4.80 -9.61 4.62
C VAL A 17 4.11 -10.91 4.25
N THR A 18 2.78 -10.90 4.30
CA THR A 18 1.95 -11.95 3.73
C THR A 18 1.38 -11.44 2.42
N PHE A 19 1.74 -12.13 1.35
CA PHE A 19 1.31 -11.84 -0.01
C PHE A 19 -0.11 -12.40 -0.24
N ASN A 20 -0.83 -11.84 -1.21
CA ASN A 20 -2.16 -12.32 -1.66
C ASN A 20 -3.28 -12.20 -0.62
N VAL A 21 -3.38 -11.06 0.06
CA VAL A 21 -4.63 -10.76 0.76
C VAL A 21 -5.54 -9.98 -0.18
N SER A 22 -6.79 -10.43 -0.35
CA SER A 22 -7.81 -9.63 -1.01
C SER A 22 -8.35 -8.60 -0.01
N CYS A 23 -8.45 -7.36 -0.44
CA CYS A 23 -8.99 -6.28 0.36
C CYS A 23 -10.10 -5.61 -0.43
N ARG A 24 -11.29 -5.51 0.18
CA ARG A 24 -12.45 -4.95 -0.49
C ARG A 24 -12.55 -3.46 -0.16
N ILE A 25 -12.52 -2.62 -1.19
CA ILE A 25 -12.57 -1.17 -1.08
C ILE A 25 -13.77 -0.69 -1.89
N GLY A 26 -14.86 -0.39 -1.18
CA GLY A 26 -16.18 -0.24 -1.80
C GLY A 26 -16.61 -1.54 -2.49
N ASP A 27 -16.94 -1.45 -3.78
CA ASP A 27 -17.37 -2.59 -4.60
C ASP A 27 -16.23 -3.34 -5.30
N ARG A 28 -14.98 -2.89 -5.15
CA ARG A 28 -13.83 -3.49 -5.83
C ARG A 28 -13.02 -4.36 -4.87
N GLU A 29 -12.65 -5.55 -5.34
CA GLU A 29 -11.67 -6.39 -4.68
C GLU A 29 -10.28 -6.06 -5.21
N GLU A 30 -9.42 -5.53 -4.35
CA GLU A 30 -8.04 -5.21 -4.68
C GLU A 30 -7.08 -6.20 -4.02
N LYS A 31 -5.97 -6.50 -4.70
CA LYS A 31 -4.91 -7.32 -4.13
C LYS A 31 -4.01 -6.45 -3.24
N GLY A 32 -3.97 -6.80 -1.97
CA GLY A 32 -3.15 -6.17 -0.96
C GLY A 32 -2.05 -7.08 -0.42
N TYR A 33 -1.19 -6.47 0.38
CA TYR A 33 -0.11 -7.10 1.12
C TYR A 33 -0.35 -6.81 2.59
N LEU A 34 -0.58 -7.86 3.37
CA LEU A 34 -0.70 -7.72 4.81
C LEU A 34 0.71 -7.65 5.40
N ARG A 35 1.03 -6.55 6.07
CA ARG A 35 2.31 -6.38 6.77
C ARG A 35 2.05 -6.41 8.27
N LYS A 36 2.86 -7.19 8.98
CA LYS A 36 2.90 -7.23 10.44
C LYS A 36 4.24 -6.69 10.92
N CYS A 37 4.20 -5.68 11.78
CA CYS A 37 5.37 -5.21 12.50
C CYS A 37 5.80 -6.28 13.51
N GLN A 38 7.09 -6.62 13.51
CA GLN A 38 7.63 -7.62 14.44
C GLN A 38 7.79 -7.09 15.87
N ASP A 39 7.87 -5.78 16.03
CA ASP A 39 8.18 -5.10 17.29
C ASP A 39 6.91 -4.81 18.10
N CYS A 40 5.96 -4.06 17.53
CA CYS A 40 4.70 -3.73 18.19
C CYS A 40 3.57 -4.73 17.89
N GLY A 41 3.80 -5.69 16.98
CA GLY A 41 2.77 -6.64 16.54
C GLY A 41 1.67 -6.04 15.66
N GLY A 42 1.69 -4.73 15.40
CA GLY A 42 0.71 -4.01 14.60
C GLY A 42 0.60 -4.56 13.17
N ARG A 43 -0.62 -4.69 12.67
CA ARG A 43 -0.91 -5.24 11.33
C ARG A 43 -1.55 -4.15 10.48
N PHE A 44 -1.05 -3.98 9.27
CA PHE A 44 -1.59 -3.01 8.31
C PHE A 44 -1.54 -3.58 6.90
N ILE A 45 -2.53 -3.19 6.10
CA ILE A 45 -2.68 -3.64 4.73
C ILE A 45 -2.09 -2.55 3.84
N THR A 46 -1.20 -2.95 2.94
CA THR A 46 -0.72 -2.07 1.87
C THR A 46 -1.32 -2.58 0.58
N ILE A 47 -2.18 -1.78 -0.03
CA ILE A 47 -2.74 -2.06 -1.36
C ILE A 47 -1.70 -1.57 -2.37
N GLN A 48 -1.16 -2.45 -3.21
CA GLN A 48 -0.45 -1.95 -4.40
C GLN A 48 -1.53 -1.60 -5.41
N LYS A 49 -1.88 -0.32 -5.49
CA LYS A 49 -2.49 0.18 -6.72
C LYS A 49 -1.46 -0.07 -7.81
N ASP A 50 -1.75 -0.95 -8.75
CA ASP A 50 -0.92 -1.12 -9.96
C ASP A 50 -0.77 0.30 -10.54
N GLU A 51 0.44 0.85 -10.49
CA GLU A 51 0.78 2.18 -10.98
C GLU A 51 0.81 2.15 -12.52
N ARG A 52 -0.25 1.62 -13.14
CA ARG A 52 -0.40 1.57 -14.59
C ARG A 52 -1.36 2.62 -15.12
N ILE A 53 -1.62 3.67 -14.32
CA ILE A 53 -2.22 4.92 -14.78
C ILE A 53 -1.66 6.10 -13.95
N THR A 54 -0.38 6.42 -14.11
CA THR A 54 0.10 7.80 -14.01
C THR A 54 0.83 8.17 -15.29
N GLU A 55 0.10 8.09 -16.40
CA GLU A 55 0.34 8.97 -17.54
C GLU A 55 -1.00 9.51 -18.03
N THR A 56 -1.79 10.10 -17.12
CA THR A 56 -2.64 11.21 -17.57
C THR A 56 -1.71 12.40 -17.71
N HIS A 57 -1.02 12.46 -18.85
CA HIS A 57 -0.56 13.72 -19.41
C HIS A 57 -1.74 14.69 -19.32
N HIS A 58 -1.66 15.62 -18.38
CA HIS A 58 -2.42 16.85 -18.46
C HIS A 58 -1.91 17.56 -19.71
N GLN A 59 -2.57 17.35 -20.85
CA GLN A 59 -2.51 18.33 -21.91
C GLN A 59 -3.56 19.39 -21.55
N PRO A 60 -3.16 20.64 -21.28
CA PRO A 60 -4.13 21.73 -21.23
C PRO A 60 -4.69 21.91 -22.64
N GLU A 61 -6.00 21.66 -22.82
CA GLU A 61 -6.69 22.05 -24.04
C GLU A 61 -6.66 23.58 -24.15
N ALA A 62 -5.84 24.07 -25.07
CA ALA A 62 -5.87 25.42 -25.57
C ALA A 62 -5.98 25.35 -27.10
N SER A 63 -7.19 25.59 -27.62
CA SER A 63 -7.51 26.37 -28.84
C SER A 63 -8.91 26.05 -29.34
#